data_AF-A0AA42GQR7-F1
#
_entry.id   AF-A0AA42GQR7-F1
#
_cell.length_a   1.000
_cell.length_b   1.000
_cell.length_c   1.000
_cell.angle_alpha   90.00
_cell.angle_beta   90.00
_cell.angle_gamma   90.00
#
_symmetry.space_group_name_H-M   'P 1'
#
loop_
_entity.id
_entity.type
_entity.pdbx_description
1 polymer ?
#
loop_
_entity_poly.entity_id
_entity_poly.type
_entity_poly.pdbx_seq_one_letter_code
_entity_poly.pdbx_strand_id
1 'polypeptide(L)'
;MLAIQSAFAEQTAPQYAIEKCCEICPQALNDATYTGDMSDFSKLVQGKEDWLFRTKTDLMTQMGTTPEGYAHLQQLSDRLKAMGTQLMIVYIPTRGMANADKLSPETRKMFEFDLAEDNYHKVIEKMRSLGILVPDLTPMLEEHGEADKPYFYKRDHHWTPYGAEFAAKLVAEELRRSEIFKSIPRKEFVSRPDGLGYKIGSLNQAFHKVCGYSYENQYVTRFITEPKDEASDLFGDEELPQVILAGTSFSTPQYNFSGFLKEQAAVDIDNRSVSGGGFHSAMLQYLGSQDFQERPPKILIWEITSYYDISMPIFYRQIMPMLADGCKDKSTTLSKKVTLQPGRNEILVNSGVLPIRSERYLADVQFNQQGVKLLKGTVWYMSGSKEQLKIERTREVEGDGRFVFNLRDDAEGAGQTLLSFDLDMPADMPKGLQAEVNVCPRQPGQMQAQAD
;
A
#
# COMPACT_ATOMS: atom_id res chain seq x y z
N MET A 1 -43.63 -50.51 -16.83
CA MET A 1 -43.54 -49.11 -17.30
C MET A 1 -44.51 -48.27 -16.51
N LEU A 2 -44.03 -47.51 -15.52
CA LEU A 2 -44.72 -46.35 -14.97
C LEU A 2 -43.71 -45.20 -15.06
N ALA A 3 -43.94 -44.26 -15.97
CA ALA A 3 -43.15 -43.04 -16.07
C ALA A 3 -43.81 -42.00 -15.17
N ILE A 4 -43.10 -41.57 -14.12
CA ILE A 4 -43.47 -40.39 -13.34
C ILE A 4 -42.95 -39.18 -14.13
N GLN A 5 -43.83 -38.48 -14.83
CA GLN A 5 -43.54 -37.17 -15.39
C GLN A 5 -43.75 -36.12 -14.28
N SER A 6 -42.67 -35.70 -13.65
CA SER A 6 -42.66 -34.48 -12.83
C SER A 6 -42.69 -33.27 -13.76
N ALA A 7 -43.86 -32.65 -13.89
CA ALA A 7 -44.00 -31.33 -14.51
C ALA A 7 -43.46 -30.27 -13.55
N PHE A 8 -42.21 -29.83 -13.77
CA PHE A 8 -41.75 -28.56 -13.21
C PHE A 8 -42.39 -27.45 -14.05
N ALA A 9 -43.34 -26.73 -13.46
CA ALA A 9 -43.82 -25.49 -14.05
C ALA A 9 -42.66 -24.49 -14.04
N GLU A 10 -42.24 -24.01 -15.21
CA GLU A 10 -41.35 -22.85 -15.32
C GLU A 10 -42.06 -21.64 -14.69
N GLN A 11 -41.72 -21.31 -13.45
CA GLN A 11 -42.08 -20.04 -12.87
C GLN A 11 -41.31 -18.97 -13.64
N THR A 12 -42.00 -18.20 -14.47
CA THR A 12 -41.47 -16.98 -15.09
C THR A 12 -40.91 -16.09 -13.98
N ALA A 13 -39.62 -15.76 -14.07
CA ALA A 13 -38.98 -14.88 -13.11
C ALA A 13 -39.76 -13.56 -12.98
N PRO A 14 -39.95 -13.04 -11.76
CA PRO A 14 -40.67 -11.79 -11.55
C PRO A 14 -40.03 -10.67 -12.39
N GLN A 15 -40.86 -9.98 -13.17
CA GLN A 15 -40.44 -8.79 -13.92
C GLN A 15 -40.55 -7.57 -13.00
N TYR A 16 -39.42 -6.96 -12.68
CA TYR A 16 -39.36 -5.71 -11.94
C TYR A 16 -39.22 -4.54 -12.92
N ALA A 17 -40.11 -3.56 -12.81
CA ALA A 17 -39.92 -2.27 -13.48
C ALA A 17 -38.96 -1.42 -12.63
N ILE A 18 -37.71 -1.34 -13.05
CA ILE A 18 -36.71 -0.48 -12.40
C ILE A 18 -36.88 0.93 -12.95
N GLU A 19 -37.45 1.84 -12.16
CA GLU A 19 -37.47 3.26 -12.50
C GLU A 19 -36.16 3.92 -12.04
N LYS A 20 -35.41 4.51 -12.99
CA LYS A 20 -34.29 5.41 -12.66
C LYS A 20 -34.86 6.67 -12.00
N CYS A 21 -34.89 6.73 -10.68
CA CYS A 21 -35.60 7.81 -10.00
C CYS A 21 -34.86 9.15 -9.98
N CYS A 22 -33.52 9.15 -10.06
CA CYS A 22 -32.78 10.26 -9.47
C CYS A 22 -31.38 10.44 -10.10
N GLU A 23 -31.08 11.68 -10.52
CA GLU A 23 -29.69 12.15 -10.72
C GLU A 23 -28.97 12.30 -9.36
N ILE A 24 -27.65 12.50 -9.38
CA ILE A 24 -26.84 12.75 -8.18
C ILE A 24 -27.49 13.80 -7.25
N CYS A 25 -27.62 13.49 -5.95
CA CYS A 25 -28.25 14.41 -5.00
C CYS A 25 -27.39 15.68 -4.77
N PRO A 26 -27.98 16.86 -4.52
CA PRO A 26 -27.23 18.09 -4.27
C PRO A 26 -26.20 18.00 -3.13
N GLN A 27 -26.49 17.19 -2.11
CA GLN A 27 -25.62 16.96 -0.95
C GLN A 27 -24.30 16.29 -1.34
N ALA A 28 -24.30 15.44 -2.37
CA ALA A 28 -23.10 14.79 -2.88
C ALA A 28 -22.15 15.79 -3.56
N LEU A 29 -22.65 16.95 -4.01
CA LEU A 29 -21.89 18.00 -4.66
C LEU A 29 -21.32 19.05 -3.69
N ASN A 30 -21.48 18.86 -2.38
CA ASN A 30 -20.98 19.75 -1.34
C ASN A 30 -19.80 19.12 -0.57
N ASP A 31 -18.62 19.74 -0.62
CA ASP A 31 -17.43 19.25 0.08
C ASP A 31 -17.62 19.17 1.61
N ALA A 32 -18.42 20.07 2.20
CA ALA A 32 -18.68 20.08 3.64
C ALA A 32 -19.43 18.83 4.14
N THR A 33 -20.06 18.08 3.24
CA THR A 33 -20.73 16.81 3.56
C THR A 33 -19.72 15.71 3.91
N TYR A 34 -18.49 15.78 3.38
CA TYR A 34 -17.48 14.73 3.47
C TYR A 34 -16.50 15.01 4.61
N THR A 35 -16.83 14.54 5.82
CA THR A 35 -16.01 14.72 7.03
C THR A 35 -15.55 13.38 7.61
N GLY A 36 -14.49 13.38 8.42
CA GLY A 36 -14.00 12.15 9.06
C GLY A 36 -13.58 11.07 8.07
N ASP A 37 -14.14 9.87 8.20
CA ASP A 37 -13.90 8.70 7.33
C ASP A 37 -14.37 8.89 5.87
N MET A 38 -15.12 9.96 5.61
CA MET A 38 -15.67 10.28 4.29
C MET A 38 -14.81 11.27 3.50
N SER A 39 -13.74 11.82 4.08
CA SER A 39 -12.90 12.88 3.45
C SER A 39 -12.41 12.50 2.07
N ASP A 40 -12.04 11.24 1.89
CA ASP A 40 -11.44 10.71 0.66
C ASP A 40 -12.46 10.56 -0.48
N PHE A 41 -13.75 10.76 -0.20
CA PHE A 41 -14.81 10.78 -1.21
C PHE A 41 -15.25 12.22 -1.58
N SER A 42 -14.67 13.24 -0.95
CA SER A 42 -14.94 14.66 -1.22
C SER A 42 -14.46 15.06 -2.63
N LYS A 43 -15.34 15.49 -3.53
CA LYS A 43 -16.79 15.23 -3.57
C LYS A 43 -17.11 14.27 -4.70
N LEU A 44 -18.23 13.57 -4.59
CA LEU A 44 -18.73 12.71 -5.65
C LEU A 44 -19.36 13.55 -6.76
N VAL A 45 -19.01 13.24 -8.01
CA VAL A 45 -19.61 13.81 -9.21
C VAL A 45 -20.07 12.71 -10.15
N GLN A 46 -21.11 13.02 -10.94
CA GLN A 46 -21.74 12.07 -11.86
C GLN A 46 -20.90 11.93 -13.14
N GLY A 47 -20.63 10.69 -13.54
CA GLY A 47 -20.13 10.33 -14.86
C GLY A 47 -21.26 9.95 -15.82
N LYS A 48 -20.92 9.40 -16.98
CA LYS A 48 -21.90 8.79 -17.90
C LYS A 48 -22.55 7.58 -17.22
N GLU A 49 -23.82 7.34 -17.54
CA GLU A 49 -24.62 6.27 -16.93
C GLU A 49 -24.56 6.36 -15.38
N ASP A 50 -24.11 5.29 -14.73
CA ASP A 50 -24.10 5.15 -13.28
C ASP A 50 -22.67 5.26 -12.71
N TRP A 51 -21.74 5.85 -13.47
CA TRP A 51 -20.38 6.11 -12.99
C TRP A 51 -20.35 7.24 -11.96
N LEU A 52 -19.54 7.07 -10.92
CA LEU A 52 -19.22 8.10 -9.95
C LEU A 52 -17.70 8.34 -9.94
N PHE A 53 -17.31 9.59 -9.72
CA PHE A 53 -15.92 10.03 -9.58
C PHE A 53 -15.75 10.91 -8.36
N ARG A 54 -14.57 10.83 -7.73
CA ARG A 54 -14.15 11.69 -6.61
C ARG A 54 -13.32 12.84 -7.16
N THR A 55 -13.73 14.09 -6.95
CA THR A 55 -13.01 15.23 -7.53
C THR A 55 -11.57 15.36 -7.04
N LYS A 56 -11.32 15.18 -5.74
CA LYS A 56 -9.97 15.36 -5.15
C LYS A 56 -8.99 14.23 -5.43
N THR A 57 -9.48 13.05 -5.82
CA THR A 57 -8.65 11.84 -5.97
C THR A 57 -8.67 11.31 -7.39
N ASP A 58 -9.86 11.19 -8.00
CA ASP A 58 -9.96 10.62 -9.34
C ASP A 58 -9.65 11.67 -10.41
N LEU A 59 -9.90 12.96 -10.15
CA LEU A 59 -9.71 14.08 -11.08
C LEU A 59 -8.53 15.00 -10.68
N MET A 60 -7.59 14.50 -9.87
CA MET A 60 -6.42 15.27 -9.46
C MET A 60 -5.38 15.43 -10.60
N THR A 61 -4.67 16.54 -10.58
CA THR A 61 -3.55 16.82 -11.51
C THR A 61 -2.19 16.76 -10.83
N GLN A 62 -2.14 16.99 -9.52
CA GLN A 62 -0.90 16.96 -8.72
C GLN A 62 -0.62 15.53 -8.28
N MET A 63 0.55 14.98 -8.59
CA MET A 63 0.95 13.64 -8.20
C MET A 63 2.48 13.54 -8.05
N GLY A 64 2.96 12.41 -7.56
CA GLY A 64 4.36 12.23 -7.18
C GLY A 64 4.63 12.72 -5.76
N THR A 65 5.83 13.25 -5.52
CA THR A 65 6.30 13.66 -4.19
C THR A 65 7.22 14.88 -4.29
N THR A 66 7.57 15.47 -3.14
CA THR A 66 8.58 16.54 -3.03
C THR A 66 9.99 16.05 -3.42
N PRO A 67 10.95 16.97 -3.68
CA PRO A 67 12.35 16.60 -3.91
C PRO A 67 12.94 15.72 -2.80
N GLU A 68 12.62 16.01 -1.55
CA GLU A 68 13.06 15.22 -0.38
C GLU A 68 12.47 13.81 -0.41
N GLY A 69 11.20 13.67 -0.78
CA GLY A 69 10.59 12.35 -0.94
C GLY A 69 11.23 11.54 -2.06
N TYR A 70 11.61 12.16 -3.19
CA TYR A 70 12.38 11.47 -4.22
C TYR A 70 13.79 11.08 -3.75
N ALA A 71 14.44 11.92 -2.93
CA ALA A 71 15.73 11.57 -2.33
C ALA A 71 15.61 10.36 -1.38
N HIS A 72 14.55 10.30 -0.58
CA HIS A 72 14.26 9.15 0.26
C HIS A 72 13.95 7.89 -0.55
N LEU A 73 13.22 8.03 -1.65
CA LEU A 73 12.91 6.92 -2.55
C LEU A 73 14.17 6.37 -3.23
N GLN A 74 15.08 7.25 -3.66
CA GLN A 74 16.40 6.86 -4.18
C GLN A 74 17.18 6.09 -3.12
N GLN A 75 17.26 6.60 -1.89
CA GLN A 75 17.98 5.94 -0.81
C GLN A 75 17.41 4.54 -0.52
N LEU A 76 16.08 4.40 -0.52
CA LEU A 76 15.42 3.10 -0.34
C LEU A 76 15.79 2.14 -1.48
N SER A 77 15.71 2.61 -2.73
CA SER A 77 16.09 1.84 -3.92
C SER A 77 17.55 1.38 -3.89
N ASP A 78 18.48 2.29 -3.59
CA ASP A 78 19.91 1.98 -3.52
C ASP A 78 20.23 0.98 -2.42
N ARG A 79 19.55 1.09 -1.28
CA ARG A 79 19.70 0.16 -0.16
C ARG A 79 19.20 -1.24 -0.49
N LEU A 80 18.01 -1.35 -1.05
CA LEU A 80 17.47 -2.62 -1.52
C LEU A 80 18.42 -3.24 -2.57
N LYS A 81 18.91 -2.43 -3.52
CA LYS A 81 19.84 -2.88 -4.56
C LYS A 81 21.15 -3.40 -3.97
N ALA A 82 21.69 -2.74 -2.93
CA ALA A 82 22.89 -3.21 -2.23
C ALA A 82 22.67 -4.57 -1.53
N MET A 83 21.43 -4.91 -1.22
CA MET A 83 21.01 -6.22 -0.67
C MET A 83 20.65 -7.25 -1.75
N GLY A 84 20.80 -6.90 -3.04
CA GLY A 84 20.42 -7.77 -4.15
C GLY A 84 18.94 -7.74 -4.50
N THR A 85 18.16 -6.81 -3.94
CA THR A 85 16.74 -6.62 -4.25
C THR A 85 16.56 -5.44 -5.19
N GLN A 86 15.99 -5.66 -6.38
CA GLN A 86 15.59 -4.57 -7.25
C GLN A 86 14.15 -4.14 -6.95
N LEU A 87 13.96 -2.84 -6.68
CA LEU A 87 12.64 -2.26 -6.44
C LEU A 87 11.92 -2.00 -7.77
N MET A 88 10.67 -2.43 -7.84
CA MET A 88 9.71 -2.05 -8.86
C MET A 88 8.54 -1.31 -8.22
N ILE A 89 8.09 -0.19 -8.79
CA ILE A 89 6.90 0.53 -8.33
C ILE A 89 5.83 0.45 -9.42
N VAL A 90 4.70 -0.18 -9.10
CA VAL A 90 3.50 -0.18 -9.95
C VAL A 90 2.65 1.02 -9.53
N TYR A 91 2.76 2.11 -10.27
CA TYR A 91 2.12 3.40 -9.96
C TYR A 91 0.77 3.51 -10.68
N ILE A 92 -0.32 3.02 -10.08
CA ILE A 92 -1.63 2.92 -10.73
C ILE A 92 -2.20 4.32 -11.03
N PRO A 93 -2.60 4.62 -12.29
CA PRO A 93 -3.20 5.91 -12.64
C PRO A 93 -4.56 6.11 -11.96
N THR A 94 -5.00 7.36 -11.87
CA THR A 94 -6.31 7.68 -11.28
C THR A 94 -7.45 7.15 -12.14
N ARG A 95 -8.62 6.92 -11.52
CA ARG A 95 -9.84 6.50 -12.22
C ARG A 95 -10.25 7.48 -13.30
N GLY A 96 -10.08 8.78 -13.06
CA GLY A 96 -10.43 9.82 -14.02
C GLY A 96 -9.56 9.79 -15.28
N MET A 97 -8.26 9.46 -15.14
CA MET A 97 -7.38 9.24 -16.29
C MET A 97 -7.77 7.95 -17.03
N ALA A 98 -7.81 6.81 -16.34
CA ALA A 98 -8.05 5.50 -16.97
C ALA A 98 -9.48 5.33 -17.56
N ASN A 99 -10.44 6.16 -17.17
CA ASN A 99 -11.83 6.08 -17.61
C ASN A 99 -12.35 7.46 -18.06
N ALA A 100 -11.49 8.25 -18.72
CA ALA A 100 -11.82 9.58 -19.21
C ALA A 100 -13.05 9.56 -20.15
N ASP A 101 -13.24 8.48 -20.89
CA ASP A 101 -14.38 8.26 -21.78
C ASP A 101 -15.72 8.11 -21.01
N LYS A 102 -15.67 7.81 -19.70
CA LYS A 102 -16.84 7.69 -18.81
C LYS A 102 -17.19 8.99 -18.07
N LEU A 103 -16.40 10.05 -18.22
CA LEU A 103 -16.74 11.37 -17.66
C LEU A 103 -17.93 11.96 -18.42
N SER A 104 -18.90 12.54 -17.70
CA SER A 104 -19.95 13.34 -18.35
C SER A 104 -19.36 14.60 -19.00
N PRO A 105 -20.04 15.26 -19.96
CA PRO A 105 -19.55 16.52 -20.52
C PRO A 105 -19.26 17.59 -19.45
N GLU A 106 -20.04 17.63 -18.37
CA GLU A 106 -19.86 18.55 -17.24
C GLU A 106 -18.62 18.17 -16.42
N THR A 107 -18.46 16.88 -16.11
CA THR A 107 -17.30 16.39 -15.35
C THR A 107 -15.99 16.50 -16.14
N ARG A 108 -16.03 16.28 -17.45
CA ARG A 108 -14.86 16.45 -18.32
C ARG A 108 -14.36 17.90 -18.33
N LYS A 109 -15.24 18.90 -18.25
CA LYS A 109 -14.85 20.32 -18.17
C LYS A 109 -14.14 20.67 -16.85
N MET A 110 -14.34 19.89 -15.80
CA MET A 110 -13.70 20.09 -14.50
C MET A 110 -12.32 19.43 -14.41
N PHE A 111 -11.94 18.60 -15.39
CA PHE A 111 -10.73 17.79 -15.32
C PHE A 111 -9.71 18.20 -16.38
N GLU A 112 -8.57 18.73 -15.93
CA GLU A 112 -7.41 19.04 -16.76
C GLU A 112 -6.63 17.75 -17.08
N PHE A 113 -7.22 16.91 -17.94
CA PHE A 113 -6.68 15.58 -18.27
C PHE A 113 -5.25 15.64 -18.83
N ASP A 114 -5.00 16.49 -19.82
CA ASP A 114 -3.69 16.57 -20.48
C ASP A 114 -2.58 16.96 -19.47
N LEU A 115 -2.91 17.82 -18.50
CA LEU A 115 -2.01 18.17 -17.40
C LEU A 115 -1.80 16.99 -16.44
N ALA A 116 -2.85 16.25 -16.10
CA ALA A 116 -2.76 15.07 -15.24
C ALA A 116 -1.91 13.97 -15.89
N GLU A 117 -2.11 13.71 -17.18
CA GLU A 117 -1.35 12.73 -17.97
C GLU A 117 0.13 13.13 -18.09
N ASP A 118 0.42 14.39 -18.43
CA ASP A 118 1.80 14.91 -18.49
C ASP A 118 2.51 14.80 -17.13
N ASN A 119 1.82 15.14 -16.04
CA ASN A 119 2.35 14.97 -14.69
C ASN A 119 2.58 13.49 -14.33
N TYR A 120 1.69 12.58 -14.74
CA TYR A 120 1.85 11.15 -14.53
C TYR A 120 3.12 10.62 -15.23
N HIS A 121 3.33 10.99 -16.50
CA HIS A 121 4.56 10.65 -17.23
C HIS A 121 5.81 11.20 -16.55
N LYS A 122 5.78 12.46 -16.11
CA LYS A 122 6.93 13.07 -15.40
C LYS A 122 7.27 12.32 -14.12
N VAL A 123 6.28 11.84 -13.37
CA VAL A 123 6.51 11.05 -12.16
C VAL A 123 7.14 9.70 -12.50
N ILE A 124 6.64 9.00 -13.52
CA ILE A 124 7.24 7.74 -13.99
C ILE A 124 8.70 7.94 -14.40
N GLU A 125 8.98 8.93 -15.26
CA GLU A 125 10.34 9.21 -15.72
C GLU A 125 11.24 9.65 -14.58
N LYS A 126 10.69 10.44 -13.63
CA LYS A 126 11.44 10.81 -12.43
C LYS A 126 11.82 9.59 -11.61
N MET A 127 10.89 8.67 -11.32
CA MET A 127 11.19 7.43 -10.58
C MET A 127 12.17 6.52 -11.34
N ARG A 128 12.03 6.39 -12.66
CA ARG A 128 12.98 5.64 -13.51
C ARG A 128 14.39 6.22 -13.46
N SER A 129 14.52 7.55 -13.45
CA SER A 129 15.81 8.23 -13.30
C SER A 129 16.52 7.91 -11.98
N LEU A 130 15.78 7.43 -10.98
CA LEU A 130 16.31 6.96 -9.69
C LEU A 130 16.77 5.49 -9.71
N GLY A 131 16.76 4.84 -10.89
CA GLY A 131 17.13 3.43 -11.04
C GLY A 131 16.06 2.44 -10.56
N ILE A 132 14.82 2.92 -10.37
CA ILE A 132 13.66 2.09 -9.99
C ILE A 132 13.00 1.55 -11.25
N LEU A 133 12.60 0.29 -11.24
CA LEU A 133 11.76 -0.25 -12.33
C LEU A 133 10.35 0.31 -12.18
N VAL A 134 9.83 0.96 -13.21
CA VAL A 134 8.46 1.50 -13.19
C VAL A 134 7.81 1.15 -14.52
N PRO A 135 6.85 0.21 -14.57
CA PRO A 135 6.10 -0.07 -15.78
C PRO A 135 5.30 1.16 -16.19
N ASP A 136 5.23 1.39 -17.49
CA ASP A 136 4.36 2.43 -18.04
C ASP A 136 2.93 1.90 -18.12
N LEU A 137 2.01 2.49 -17.35
CA LEU A 137 0.58 2.13 -17.40
C LEU A 137 -0.24 3.11 -18.25
N THR A 138 0.39 4.05 -18.96
CA THR A 138 -0.29 4.95 -19.91
C THR A 138 -1.15 4.24 -20.95
N PRO A 139 -0.82 3.02 -21.44
CA PRO A 139 -1.75 2.29 -22.32
C PRO A 139 -3.15 2.07 -21.71
N MET A 140 -3.30 2.08 -20.37
CA MET A 140 -4.62 2.04 -19.71
C MET A 140 -5.47 3.29 -19.96
N LEU A 141 -4.84 4.42 -20.26
CA LEU A 141 -5.49 5.71 -20.51
C LEU A 141 -5.98 5.79 -21.96
N GLU A 142 -5.28 5.13 -22.89
CA GLU A 142 -5.53 5.19 -24.33
C GLU A 142 -6.49 4.09 -24.83
N GLU A 143 -6.23 2.83 -24.45
CA GLU A 143 -6.95 1.69 -25.03
C GLU A 143 -8.41 1.62 -24.54
N HIS A 144 -8.66 2.13 -23.32
CA HIS A 144 -9.92 2.05 -22.56
C HIS A 144 -10.46 0.60 -22.45
N GLY A 145 -10.90 0.21 -21.25
CA GLY A 145 -11.55 -1.10 -21.11
C GLY A 145 -12.82 -1.21 -21.98
N GLU A 146 -13.03 -2.37 -22.62
CA GLU A 146 -14.28 -2.68 -23.33
C GLU A 146 -15.48 -2.47 -22.38
N ALA A 147 -16.68 -2.19 -22.93
CA ALA A 147 -17.85 -1.88 -22.10
C ALA A 147 -18.22 -3.01 -21.12
N ASP A 148 -17.98 -4.27 -21.49
CA ASP A 148 -18.16 -5.48 -20.70
C ASP A 148 -16.90 -5.88 -19.89
N LYS A 149 -15.75 -5.27 -20.17
CA LYS A 149 -14.47 -5.47 -19.47
C LYS A 149 -13.85 -4.13 -19.01
N PRO A 150 -14.56 -3.32 -18.21
CA PRO A 150 -14.06 -2.01 -17.80
C PRO A 150 -12.84 -2.18 -16.88
N TYR A 151 -11.82 -1.32 -17.00
CA TYR A 151 -10.63 -1.40 -16.13
C TYR A 151 -10.93 -1.08 -14.67
N PHE A 152 -11.91 -0.22 -14.39
CA PHE A 152 -12.37 0.10 -13.04
C PHE A 152 -13.86 -0.16 -12.87
N TYR A 153 -14.25 -0.40 -11.62
CA TYR A 153 -15.66 -0.41 -11.27
C TYR A 153 -16.26 1.00 -11.38
N LYS A 154 -17.54 1.07 -11.78
CA LYS A 154 -18.30 2.31 -11.96
C LYS A 154 -18.34 3.16 -10.68
N ARG A 155 -18.44 2.50 -9.53
CA ARG A 155 -18.72 3.12 -8.22
C ARG A 155 -17.86 2.57 -7.09
N ASP A 156 -16.66 2.14 -7.43
CA ASP A 156 -15.66 1.67 -6.46
C ASP A 156 -14.28 2.18 -6.85
N HIS A 157 -13.40 2.32 -5.86
CA HIS A 157 -12.05 2.83 -6.10
C HIS A 157 -11.14 1.82 -6.81
N HIS A 158 -11.42 0.51 -6.74
CA HIS A 158 -10.56 -0.52 -7.29
C HIS A 158 -10.72 -0.70 -8.81
N TRP A 159 -9.66 -1.22 -9.43
CA TRP A 159 -9.76 -1.84 -10.74
C TRP A 159 -10.68 -3.07 -10.69
N THR A 160 -11.14 -3.52 -11.85
CA THR A 160 -11.72 -4.86 -12.02
C THR A 160 -10.60 -5.89 -12.23
N PRO A 161 -10.89 -7.20 -12.20
CA PRO A 161 -9.93 -8.21 -12.63
C PRO A 161 -9.37 -7.96 -14.04
N TYR A 162 -10.15 -7.40 -14.97
CA TYR A 162 -9.67 -7.08 -16.31
C TYR A 162 -8.66 -5.92 -16.33
N GLY A 163 -8.89 -4.89 -15.50
CA GLY A 163 -7.91 -3.81 -15.31
C GLY A 163 -6.62 -4.32 -14.66
N ALA A 164 -6.74 -5.23 -13.69
CA ALA A 164 -5.60 -5.88 -13.06
C ALA A 164 -4.81 -6.76 -14.03
N GLU A 165 -5.49 -7.54 -14.88
CA GLU A 165 -4.88 -8.38 -15.92
C GLU A 165 -4.10 -7.54 -16.93
N PHE A 166 -4.71 -6.45 -17.43
CA PHE A 166 -4.06 -5.54 -18.36
C PHE A 166 -2.82 -4.89 -17.75
N ALA A 167 -2.93 -4.41 -16.50
CA ALA A 167 -1.77 -3.87 -15.77
C ALA A 167 -0.69 -4.94 -15.56
N ALA A 168 -1.06 -6.18 -15.23
CA ALA A 168 -0.12 -7.29 -15.01
C ALA A 168 0.68 -7.63 -16.27
N LYS A 169 0.07 -7.53 -17.45
CA LYS A 169 0.77 -7.68 -18.74
C LYS A 169 1.88 -6.63 -18.90
N LEU A 170 1.57 -5.36 -18.67
CA LEU A 170 2.54 -4.26 -18.77
C LEU A 170 3.66 -4.37 -17.72
N VAL A 171 3.30 -4.78 -16.50
CA VAL A 171 4.26 -5.07 -15.43
C VAL A 171 5.21 -6.21 -15.84
N ALA A 172 4.68 -7.30 -16.39
CA ALA A 172 5.49 -8.42 -16.87
C ALA A 172 6.43 -8.03 -18.03
N GLU A 173 6.00 -7.15 -18.93
CA GLU A 173 6.85 -6.59 -19.98
C GLU A 173 8.04 -5.79 -19.41
N GLU A 174 7.80 -4.95 -18.41
CA GLU A 174 8.87 -4.22 -17.73
C GLU A 174 9.80 -5.15 -16.94
N LEU A 175 9.26 -6.14 -16.23
CA LEU A 175 10.05 -7.15 -15.51
C LEU A 175 11.04 -7.86 -16.43
N ARG A 176 10.65 -8.21 -17.67
CA ARG A 176 11.52 -8.89 -18.65
C ARG A 176 12.73 -8.04 -19.07
N ARG A 177 12.71 -6.73 -18.86
CA ARG A 177 13.86 -5.83 -19.12
C ARG A 177 14.93 -5.92 -18.03
N SER A 178 14.59 -6.43 -16.85
CA SER A 178 15.52 -6.58 -15.73
C SER A 178 16.42 -7.81 -15.89
N GLU A 179 17.74 -7.60 -15.74
CA GLU A 179 18.71 -8.71 -15.74
C GLU A 179 18.57 -9.62 -14.51
N ILE A 180 18.25 -9.07 -13.33
CA ILE A 180 18.07 -9.91 -12.14
C ILE A 180 16.81 -10.80 -12.27
N PHE A 181 15.76 -10.27 -12.91
CA PHE A 181 14.54 -11.04 -13.19
C PHE A 181 14.80 -12.22 -14.14
N LYS A 182 15.70 -12.06 -15.12
CA LYS A 182 16.07 -13.15 -16.04
C LYS A 182 16.74 -14.34 -15.33
N SER A 183 17.30 -14.12 -14.14
CA SER A 183 17.91 -15.18 -13.31
C SER A 183 16.93 -15.95 -12.43
N ILE A 184 15.64 -15.58 -12.45
CA ILE A 184 14.60 -16.23 -11.61
C ILE A 184 14.09 -17.49 -12.32
N PRO A 185 13.95 -18.63 -11.61
CA PRO A 185 13.35 -19.84 -12.16
C PRO A 185 11.97 -19.59 -12.75
N ARG A 186 11.71 -20.17 -13.92
CA ARG A 186 10.42 -20.04 -14.60
C ARG A 186 9.44 -21.07 -14.08
N LYS A 187 8.18 -20.67 -13.93
CA LYS A 187 7.06 -21.53 -13.58
C LYS A 187 5.83 -21.07 -14.35
N GLU A 188 5.15 -22.00 -15.03
CA GLU A 188 3.97 -21.68 -15.81
C GLU A 188 2.71 -21.72 -14.93
N PHE A 189 1.86 -20.72 -15.13
CA PHE A 189 0.58 -20.57 -14.45
C PHE A 189 -0.52 -20.30 -15.48
N VAL A 190 -1.75 -20.64 -15.13
CA VAL A 190 -2.92 -20.41 -15.99
C VAL A 190 -4.01 -19.73 -15.18
N SER A 191 -4.54 -18.62 -15.68
CA SER A 191 -5.73 -17.98 -15.12
C SER A 191 -7.00 -18.55 -15.75
N ARG A 192 -8.02 -18.80 -14.94
CA ARG A 192 -9.34 -19.21 -15.41
C ARG A 192 -10.47 -18.47 -14.69
N PRO A 193 -11.61 -18.23 -15.34
CA PRO A 193 -12.80 -17.73 -14.67
C PRO A 193 -13.23 -18.65 -13.52
N ASP A 194 -13.58 -18.04 -12.39
CA ASP A 194 -14.02 -18.72 -11.15
C ASP A 194 -15.41 -18.22 -10.70
N GLY A 195 -16.22 -17.76 -11.66
CA GLY A 195 -17.59 -17.27 -11.43
C GLY A 195 -17.73 -15.75 -11.45
N LEU A 196 -18.87 -15.25 -10.96
CA LEU A 196 -19.17 -13.82 -10.90
C LEU A 196 -18.94 -13.28 -9.49
N GLY A 197 -18.11 -12.26 -9.37
CA GLY A 197 -17.90 -11.50 -8.14
C GLY A 197 -18.89 -10.34 -8.06
N TYR A 198 -19.72 -10.33 -7.01
CA TYR A 198 -20.52 -9.16 -6.67
C TYR A 198 -19.62 -8.10 -6.00
N LYS A 199 -19.88 -6.82 -6.25
CA LYS A 199 -19.12 -5.69 -5.71
C LYS A 199 -20.03 -4.65 -5.10
N ILE A 200 -19.89 -4.47 -3.77
CA ILE A 200 -20.46 -3.34 -3.03
C ILE A 200 -19.46 -2.18 -3.10
N GLY A 201 -19.67 -1.28 -4.07
CA GLY A 201 -18.68 -0.25 -4.37
C GLY A 201 -18.53 0.81 -3.28
N SER A 202 -17.30 1.20 -2.96
CA SER A 202 -16.99 2.19 -1.92
C SER A 202 -17.60 3.57 -2.21
N LEU A 203 -17.59 4.02 -3.47
CA LEU A 203 -18.24 5.28 -3.86
C LEU A 203 -19.77 5.13 -3.77
N ASN A 204 -20.32 3.94 -4.04
CA ASN A 204 -21.75 3.68 -3.86
C ASN A 204 -22.17 3.70 -2.38
N GLN A 205 -21.33 3.15 -1.49
CA GLN A 205 -21.55 3.23 -0.04
C GLN A 205 -21.45 4.67 0.47
N ALA A 206 -20.46 5.43 -0.03
CA ALA A 206 -20.34 6.84 0.29
C ALA A 206 -21.55 7.64 -0.21
N PHE A 207 -21.97 7.39 -1.45
CA PHE A 207 -23.17 7.98 -2.04
C PHE A 207 -24.43 7.65 -1.23
N HIS A 208 -24.58 6.40 -0.77
CA HIS A 208 -25.70 5.99 0.08
C HIS A 208 -25.76 6.78 1.38
N LYS A 209 -24.62 6.90 2.08
CA LYS A 209 -24.52 7.68 3.32
C LYS A 209 -24.93 9.15 3.10
N VAL A 210 -24.65 9.71 1.92
CA VAL A 210 -24.90 11.12 1.59
C VAL A 210 -26.31 11.37 1.05
N CYS A 211 -26.79 10.52 0.15
CA CYS A 211 -28.03 10.73 -0.60
C CYS A 211 -29.23 9.92 -0.08
N GLY A 212 -29.01 8.91 0.77
CA GLY A 212 -30.06 8.07 1.34
C GLY A 212 -30.58 6.95 0.42
N TYR A 213 -30.06 6.83 -0.80
CA TYR A 213 -30.36 5.77 -1.76
C TYR A 213 -29.08 5.29 -2.47
N SER A 214 -29.14 4.17 -3.18
CA SER A 214 -27.96 3.52 -3.76
C SER A 214 -28.20 3.08 -5.20
N TYR A 215 -27.10 2.94 -5.93
CA TYR A 215 -27.09 2.22 -7.20
C TYR A 215 -27.04 0.71 -6.96
N GLU A 216 -27.43 -0.06 -7.97
CA GLU A 216 -27.26 -1.51 -7.98
C GLU A 216 -25.78 -1.90 -7.88
N ASN A 217 -25.55 -3.05 -7.24
CA ASN A 217 -24.21 -3.65 -7.16
C ASN A 217 -23.75 -4.13 -8.52
N GLN A 218 -22.44 -4.08 -8.76
CA GLN A 218 -21.86 -4.58 -10.00
C GLN A 218 -21.43 -6.04 -9.85
N TYR A 219 -21.56 -6.78 -10.95
CA TYR A 219 -21.03 -8.13 -11.09
C TYR A 219 -19.97 -8.13 -12.16
N VAL A 220 -18.79 -8.68 -11.85
CA VAL A 220 -17.69 -8.85 -12.80
C VAL A 220 -17.13 -10.24 -12.64
N THR A 221 -16.72 -10.88 -13.74
CA THR A 221 -16.06 -12.18 -13.72
C THR A 221 -14.85 -12.16 -12.79
N ARG A 222 -14.80 -13.12 -11.87
CA ARG A 222 -13.64 -13.40 -11.03
C ARG A 222 -12.72 -14.38 -11.74
N PHE A 223 -11.44 -14.29 -11.42
CA PHE A 223 -10.41 -15.18 -11.92
C PHE A 223 -9.65 -15.82 -10.78
N ILE A 224 -9.17 -17.03 -11.00
CA ILE A 224 -8.21 -17.73 -10.16
C ILE A 224 -7.04 -18.17 -11.02
N THR A 225 -5.83 -18.17 -10.45
CA THR A 225 -4.61 -18.58 -11.13
C THR A 225 -3.99 -19.77 -10.40
N GLU A 226 -3.68 -20.82 -11.15
CA GLU A 226 -3.13 -22.07 -10.62
C GLU A 226 -1.86 -22.45 -11.42
N PRO A 227 -0.87 -23.15 -10.82
CA PRO A 227 0.24 -23.72 -11.56
C PRO A 227 -0.26 -24.64 -12.67
N LYS A 228 0.37 -24.62 -13.84
CA LYS A 228 -0.06 -25.45 -14.98
C LYS A 228 0.20 -26.94 -14.76
N ASP A 229 1.30 -27.28 -14.07
CA ASP A 229 1.72 -28.65 -13.78
C ASP A 229 1.77 -28.89 -12.26
N GLU A 230 0.71 -29.42 -11.66
CA GLU A 230 0.64 -29.68 -10.21
C GLU A 230 1.51 -30.88 -9.75
N ALA A 231 1.90 -31.77 -10.66
CA ALA A 231 2.47 -33.08 -10.31
C ALA A 231 3.97 -33.06 -9.94
N SER A 232 4.72 -32.02 -10.29
CA SER A 232 6.18 -31.95 -10.04
C SER A 232 6.55 -31.29 -8.71
N ASP A 233 5.64 -30.51 -8.10
CA ASP A 233 5.92 -29.73 -6.88
C ASP A 233 5.69 -30.52 -5.57
N LEU A 234 4.93 -31.63 -5.60
CA LEU A 234 4.58 -32.35 -4.38
C LEU A 234 5.75 -33.11 -3.71
N PHE A 235 6.91 -33.19 -4.38
CA PHE A 235 8.06 -34.01 -3.95
C PHE A 235 9.42 -33.30 -4.03
N GLY A 236 9.46 -32.00 -4.37
CA GLY A 236 10.69 -31.19 -4.40
C GLY A 236 10.78 -30.27 -3.18
N ASP A 237 12.00 -29.85 -2.82
CA ASP A 237 12.17 -28.68 -1.94
C ASP A 237 11.59 -27.47 -2.68
N GLU A 238 10.39 -27.03 -2.28
CA GLU A 238 9.68 -25.91 -2.90
C GLU A 238 10.53 -24.64 -2.73
N GLU A 239 11.22 -24.20 -3.79
CA GLU A 239 12.00 -22.96 -3.76
C GLU A 239 11.04 -21.80 -3.51
N LEU A 240 11.27 -21.06 -2.42
CA LEU A 240 10.43 -19.90 -2.09
C LEU A 240 10.47 -18.86 -3.20
N PRO A 241 9.34 -18.16 -3.47
CA PRO A 241 9.27 -17.14 -4.50
C PRO A 241 10.34 -16.05 -4.33
N GLN A 242 11.06 -15.75 -5.41
CA GLN A 242 12.09 -14.69 -5.45
C GLN A 242 11.53 -13.32 -5.86
N VAL A 243 10.21 -13.25 -6.09
CA VAL A 243 9.47 -12.03 -6.40
C VAL A 243 8.39 -11.85 -5.35
N ILE A 244 8.38 -10.69 -4.71
CA ILE A 244 7.39 -10.34 -3.69
C ILE A 244 6.55 -9.19 -4.19
N LEU A 245 5.23 -9.29 -3.99
CA LEU A 245 4.29 -8.20 -4.19
C LEU A 245 3.86 -7.64 -2.83
N ALA A 246 4.28 -6.41 -2.53
CA ALA A 246 3.78 -5.63 -1.41
C ALA A 246 2.89 -4.50 -1.95
N GLY A 247 1.60 -4.56 -1.68
CA GLY A 247 0.66 -3.61 -2.21
C GLY A 247 -0.52 -3.34 -1.29
N THR A 248 -1.57 -2.80 -1.88
CA THR A 248 -2.77 -2.37 -1.18
C THR A 248 -3.91 -3.38 -1.38
N SER A 249 -5.15 -2.94 -1.15
CA SER A 249 -6.34 -3.73 -1.47
C SER A 249 -6.46 -4.05 -2.97
N PHE A 250 -5.85 -3.27 -3.87
CA PHE A 250 -5.80 -3.55 -5.32
C PHE A 250 -5.13 -4.89 -5.64
N SER A 251 -4.19 -5.30 -4.80
CA SER A 251 -3.45 -6.54 -4.94
C SER A 251 -4.09 -7.72 -4.19
N THR A 252 -5.30 -7.59 -3.65
CA THR A 252 -6.00 -8.69 -2.96
C THR A 252 -6.49 -9.79 -3.92
N PRO A 253 -6.71 -11.03 -3.44
CA PRO A 253 -7.13 -12.15 -4.29
C PRO A 253 -8.41 -11.89 -5.10
N GLN A 254 -9.29 -10.99 -4.66
CA GLN A 254 -10.52 -10.63 -5.39
C GLN A 254 -10.26 -10.13 -6.81
N TYR A 255 -9.13 -9.45 -7.05
CA TYR A 255 -8.78 -8.89 -8.36
C TYR A 255 -7.79 -9.74 -9.13
N ASN A 256 -7.27 -10.81 -8.53
CA ASN A 256 -6.31 -11.74 -9.12
C ASN A 256 -5.04 -11.07 -9.69
N PHE A 257 -4.69 -9.84 -9.28
CA PHE A 257 -3.51 -9.14 -9.82
C PHE A 257 -2.21 -9.95 -9.67
N SER A 258 -1.95 -10.49 -8.47
CA SER A 258 -0.81 -11.38 -8.25
C SER A 258 -0.85 -12.62 -9.13
N GLY A 259 -2.03 -13.22 -9.35
CA GLY A 259 -2.19 -14.37 -10.21
C GLY A 259 -1.89 -14.05 -11.68
N PHE A 260 -2.46 -12.97 -12.21
CA PHE A 260 -2.13 -12.50 -13.55
C PHE A 260 -0.64 -12.16 -13.70
N LEU A 261 0.00 -11.58 -12.68
CA LEU A 261 1.45 -11.38 -12.71
C LEU A 261 2.21 -12.72 -12.81
N LYS A 262 1.79 -13.76 -12.06
CA LYS A 262 2.41 -15.09 -12.15
C LYS A 262 2.31 -15.68 -13.56
N GLU A 263 1.11 -15.63 -14.15
CA GLU A 263 0.85 -16.11 -15.50
C GLU A 263 1.65 -15.31 -16.55
N GLN A 264 1.55 -13.99 -16.54
CA GLN A 264 2.18 -13.14 -17.54
C GLN A 264 3.71 -13.16 -17.41
N ALA A 265 4.25 -13.14 -16.18
CA ALA A 265 5.69 -13.12 -15.94
C ALA A 265 6.33 -14.52 -15.95
N ALA A 266 5.52 -15.59 -15.90
CA ALA A 266 5.95 -16.98 -15.80
C ALA A 266 6.96 -17.22 -14.65
N VAL A 267 6.66 -16.67 -13.48
CA VAL A 267 7.42 -16.83 -12.23
C VAL A 267 6.46 -16.90 -11.05
N ASP A 268 6.87 -17.56 -9.97
CA ASP A 268 6.09 -17.51 -8.75
C ASP A 268 6.23 -16.13 -8.06
N ILE A 269 5.16 -15.70 -7.40
CA ILE A 269 5.05 -14.41 -6.72
C ILE A 269 4.38 -14.63 -5.37
N ASP A 270 5.06 -14.23 -4.30
CA ASP A 270 4.48 -14.21 -2.97
C ASP A 270 3.83 -12.84 -2.72
N ASN A 271 2.53 -12.86 -2.44
CA ASN A 271 1.73 -11.66 -2.28
C ASN A 271 1.55 -11.31 -0.80
N ARG A 272 2.28 -10.29 -0.36
CA ARG A 272 2.30 -9.74 1.00
C ARG A 272 1.50 -8.43 1.10
N SER A 273 0.54 -8.22 0.21
CA SER A 273 -0.27 -7.00 0.18
C SER A 273 -1.25 -6.92 1.36
N VAL A 274 -1.48 -5.71 1.85
CA VAL A 274 -2.34 -5.44 3.00
C VAL A 274 -3.51 -4.56 2.58
N SER A 275 -4.72 -5.11 2.67
CA SER A 275 -5.95 -4.34 2.44
C SER A 275 -6.10 -3.25 3.50
N GLY A 276 -6.45 -2.02 3.09
CA GLY A 276 -6.58 -0.88 4.01
C GLY A 276 -5.27 -0.37 4.61
N GLY A 277 -4.11 -0.92 4.22
CA GLY A 277 -2.80 -0.55 4.75
C GLY A 277 -2.19 0.74 4.19
N GLY A 278 -2.84 1.38 3.21
CA GLY A 278 -2.26 2.50 2.47
C GLY A 278 -0.96 2.12 1.74
N PHE A 279 -0.19 3.11 1.32
CA PHE A 279 1.06 2.87 0.58
C PHE A 279 2.18 2.22 1.41
N HIS A 280 2.16 2.34 2.75
CA HIS A 280 3.30 2.03 3.62
C HIS A 280 3.21 0.70 4.36
N SER A 281 2.02 0.22 4.72
CA SER A 281 1.88 -0.87 5.70
C SER A 281 2.44 -2.20 5.23
N ALA A 282 2.15 -2.61 3.98
CA ALA A 282 2.67 -3.86 3.43
C ALA A 282 4.20 -3.85 3.34
N MET A 283 4.78 -2.69 2.97
CA MET A 283 6.24 -2.50 2.93
C MET A 283 6.87 -2.62 4.32
N LEU A 284 6.31 -1.93 5.33
CA LEU A 284 6.80 -2.00 6.72
C LEU A 284 6.69 -3.42 7.28
N GLN A 285 5.57 -4.11 7.03
CA GLN A 285 5.35 -5.48 7.49
C GLN A 285 6.33 -6.45 6.83
N TYR A 286 6.50 -6.37 5.50
CA TYR A 286 7.37 -7.27 4.78
C TYR A 286 8.85 -7.03 5.09
N LEU A 287 9.32 -5.78 5.03
CA LEU A 287 10.73 -5.45 5.30
C LEU A 287 11.10 -5.64 6.77
N GLY A 288 10.14 -5.59 7.69
CA GLY A 288 10.34 -5.96 9.10
C GLY A 288 10.30 -7.47 9.39
N SER A 289 9.91 -8.30 8.42
CA SER A 289 9.72 -9.74 8.62
C SER A 289 11.03 -10.53 8.60
N GLN A 290 11.06 -11.66 9.30
CA GLN A 290 12.19 -12.59 9.26
C GLN A 290 12.45 -13.11 7.83
N ASP A 291 11.40 -13.29 7.02
CA ASP A 291 11.52 -13.72 5.63
C ASP A 291 12.43 -12.77 4.83
N PHE A 292 12.21 -11.44 4.95
CA PHE A 292 13.07 -10.46 4.29
C PHE A 292 14.48 -10.42 4.88
N GLN A 293 14.62 -10.47 6.21
CA GLN A 293 15.94 -10.35 6.85
C GLN A 293 16.86 -11.55 6.54
N GLU A 294 16.29 -12.76 6.43
CA GLU A 294 17.05 -13.97 6.13
C GLU A 294 17.23 -14.20 4.63
N ARG A 295 16.20 -13.86 3.83
CA ARG A 295 16.14 -14.14 2.40
C ARG A 295 15.50 -12.99 1.63
N PRO A 296 16.22 -11.86 1.44
CA PRO A 296 15.75 -10.76 0.61
C PRO A 296 15.39 -11.25 -0.80
N PRO A 297 14.31 -10.75 -1.41
CA PRO A 297 13.88 -11.21 -2.72
C PRO A 297 14.74 -10.58 -3.81
N LYS A 298 14.76 -11.17 -5.00
CA LYS A 298 15.43 -10.55 -6.15
C LYS A 298 14.65 -9.34 -6.65
N ILE A 299 13.31 -9.42 -6.64
CA ILE A 299 12.41 -8.33 -7.03
C ILE A 299 11.42 -8.06 -5.89
N LEU A 300 11.29 -6.80 -5.52
CA LEU A 300 10.19 -6.31 -4.68
C LEU A 300 9.29 -5.40 -5.51
N ILE A 301 8.08 -5.86 -5.79
CA ILE A 301 7.03 -5.10 -6.46
C ILE A 301 6.24 -4.34 -5.41
N TRP A 302 6.25 -3.01 -5.50
CA TRP A 302 5.48 -2.11 -4.65
C TRP A 302 4.30 -1.52 -5.44
N GLU A 303 3.10 -2.03 -5.19
CA GLU A 303 1.88 -1.54 -5.85
C GLU A 303 1.23 -0.42 -5.03
N ILE A 304 1.07 0.74 -5.65
CA ILE A 304 0.43 1.91 -5.06
C ILE A 304 -0.36 2.70 -6.11
N THR A 305 -1.40 3.39 -5.68
CA THR A 305 -2.14 4.33 -6.53
C THR A 305 -1.51 5.71 -6.55
N SER A 306 -1.65 6.43 -7.66
CA SER A 306 -1.00 7.74 -7.86
C SER A 306 -1.47 8.85 -6.93
N TYR A 307 -2.61 8.67 -6.27
CA TYR A 307 -3.13 9.64 -5.30
C TYR A 307 -2.47 9.59 -3.92
N TYR A 308 -1.59 8.61 -3.66
CA TYR A 308 -0.82 8.60 -2.41
C TYR A 308 0.34 9.58 -2.49
N ASP A 309 0.46 10.42 -1.46
CA ASP A 309 1.70 11.14 -1.19
C ASP A 309 2.69 10.19 -0.50
N ILE A 310 3.75 9.84 -1.22
CA ILE A 310 4.83 8.97 -0.72
C ILE A 310 5.91 9.76 0.03
N SER A 311 5.69 11.03 0.40
CA SER A 311 6.64 11.87 1.13
C SER A 311 6.68 11.64 2.65
N MET A 312 5.76 10.83 3.21
CA MET A 312 5.52 10.70 4.65
C MET A 312 6.82 10.45 5.45
N PRO A 313 7.32 11.43 6.24
CA PRO A 313 8.63 11.31 6.88
C PRO A 313 8.73 10.12 7.86
N ILE A 314 7.65 9.85 8.60
CA ILE A 314 7.63 8.75 9.58
C ILE A 314 7.66 7.37 8.92
N PHE A 315 7.25 7.24 7.65
CA PHE A 315 7.45 6.00 6.89
C PHE A 315 8.93 5.75 6.66
N TYR A 316 9.67 6.73 6.12
CA TYR A 316 11.10 6.58 5.85
C TYR A 316 11.94 6.41 7.11
N ARG A 317 11.57 7.13 8.19
CA ARG A 317 12.20 6.95 9.49
C ARG A 317 12.07 5.53 10.03
N GLN A 318 11.05 4.77 9.64
CA GLN A 318 10.88 3.37 10.03
C GLN A 318 11.49 2.39 9.02
N ILE A 319 11.24 2.59 7.72
CA ILE A 319 11.64 1.61 6.70
C ILE A 319 13.17 1.54 6.54
N MET A 320 13.86 2.67 6.64
CA MET A 320 15.32 2.73 6.47
C MET A 320 16.10 1.91 7.51
N PRO A 321 15.80 2.00 8.83
CA PRO A 321 16.45 1.14 9.80
C PRO A 321 16.00 -0.33 9.72
N MET A 322 14.77 -0.60 9.25
CA MET A 322 14.28 -1.98 9.04
C MET A 322 15.08 -2.74 7.98
N LEU A 323 15.61 -2.07 6.95
CA LEU A 323 16.48 -2.71 5.94
C LEU A 323 17.75 -3.36 6.53
N ALA A 324 18.13 -2.99 7.75
CA ALA A 324 19.26 -3.58 8.46
C ALA A 324 18.83 -4.19 9.81
N ASP A 325 17.59 -4.65 9.91
CA ASP A 325 16.99 -5.28 11.11
C ASP A 325 17.08 -4.44 12.41
N GLY A 326 17.00 -3.10 12.31
CA GLY A 326 17.00 -2.23 13.48
C GLY A 326 18.26 -2.34 14.34
N CYS A 327 18.11 -2.69 15.62
CA CYS A 327 19.24 -2.93 16.53
C CYS A 327 19.55 -4.42 16.76
N LYS A 328 18.86 -5.33 16.07
CA LYS A 328 19.11 -6.77 16.25
C LYS A 328 20.52 -7.13 15.80
N ASP A 329 21.17 -7.99 16.58
CA ASP A 329 22.55 -8.45 16.39
C ASP A 329 23.61 -7.32 16.30
N LYS A 330 23.27 -6.12 16.80
CA LYS A 330 24.17 -4.96 16.87
C LYS A 330 24.50 -4.61 18.30
N SER A 331 25.65 -3.97 18.50
CA SER A 331 26.01 -3.38 19.79
C SER A 331 25.05 -2.24 20.12
N THR A 332 24.31 -2.37 21.22
CA THR A 332 23.43 -1.34 21.75
C THR A 332 24.22 -0.37 22.62
N THR A 333 24.01 0.93 22.45
CA THR A 333 24.59 1.99 23.30
C THR A 333 23.78 2.18 24.57
N LEU A 334 22.45 2.08 24.48
CA LEU A 334 21.56 1.99 25.62
C LEU A 334 20.58 0.84 25.39
N SER A 335 20.28 0.10 26.45
CA SER A 335 19.27 -0.94 26.46
C SER A 335 18.55 -0.94 27.79
N LYS A 336 17.22 -1.05 27.76
CA LYS A 336 16.41 -1.15 28.97
C LYS A 336 15.15 -1.94 28.70
N LYS A 337 14.81 -2.83 29.64
CA LYS A 337 13.53 -3.53 29.70
C LYS A 337 12.72 -3.03 30.88
N VAL A 338 11.45 -2.69 30.64
CA VAL A 338 10.55 -2.08 31.63
C VAL A 338 9.18 -2.74 31.58
N THR A 339 8.60 -2.99 32.76
CA THR A 339 7.19 -3.35 32.90
C THR A 339 6.36 -2.07 32.87
N LEU A 340 5.43 -1.99 31.93
CA LEU A 340 4.67 -0.78 31.66
C LEU A 340 3.44 -0.68 32.57
N GLN A 341 3.07 0.55 32.90
CA GLN A 341 1.88 0.92 33.66
C GLN A 341 1.01 1.87 32.83
N PRO A 342 -0.30 2.01 33.14
CA PRO A 342 -1.14 3.02 32.52
C PRO A 342 -0.55 4.44 32.65
N GLY A 343 -0.61 5.24 31.59
CA GLY A 343 -0.04 6.59 31.54
C GLY A 343 1.39 6.60 31.03
N ARG A 344 2.17 7.61 31.47
CA ARG A 344 3.54 7.85 30.99
C ARG A 344 4.54 6.99 31.74
N ASN A 345 5.39 6.28 31.00
CA ASN A 345 6.46 5.43 31.50
C ASN A 345 7.80 5.93 30.97
N GLU A 346 8.73 6.27 31.85
CA GLU A 346 10.12 6.54 31.44
C GLU A 346 10.81 5.19 31.16
N ILE A 347 11.10 4.92 29.88
CA ILE A 347 11.60 3.61 29.44
C ILE A 347 13.11 3.60 29.22
N LEU A 348 13.73 4.76 29.01
CA LEU A 348 15.16 4.88 28.73
C LEU A 348 15.67 6.26 29.17
N VAL A 349 16.80 6.30 29.89
CA VAL A 349 17.49 7.56 30.27
C VAL A 349 18.98 7.46 29.99
N ASN A 350 19.51 8.45 29.28
CA ASN A 350 20.94 8.62 29.02
C ASN A 350 21.65 9.30 30.21
N SER A 351 21.65 8.63 31.36
CA SER A 351 22.22 9.16 32.61
C SER A 351 23.74 9.36 32.54
N GLY A 352 24.43 8.60 31.69
CA GLY A 352 25.87 8.72 31.45
C GLY A 352 26.26 9.87 30.51
N VAL A 353 25.30 10.64 30.00
CA VAL A 353 25.54 11.74 29.04
C VAL A 353 26.32 11.27 27.81
N LEU A 354 25.98 10.07 27.31
CA LEU A 354 26.60 9.48 26.14
C LEU A 354 26.33 10.37 24.90
N PRO A 355 27.27 10.46 23.94
CA PRO A 355 27.14 11.31 22.76
C PRO A 355 26.21 10.68 21.69
N ILE A 356 24.97 10.37 22.08
CA ILE A 356 23.94 9.79 21.23
C ILE A 356 23.29 10.90 20.40
N ARG A 357 23.93 11.26 19.28
CA ARG A 357 23.44 12.29 18.35
C ARG A 357 22.28 11.75 17.51
N SER A 358 21.15 12.44 17.50
CA SER A 358 19.90 11.99 16.88
C SER A 358 20.05 11.54 15.42
N GLU A 359 20.81 12.26 14.61
CA GLU A 359 21.04 11.94 13.19
C GLU A 359 21.87 10.68 12.95
N ARG A 360 22.52 10.15 14.00
CA ARG A 360 23.43 9.00 13.94
C ARG A 360 22.90 7.78 14.67
N TYR A 361 21.71 7.84 15.25
CA TYR A 361 21.15 6.77 16.07
C TYR A 361 19.72 6.42 15.68
N LEU A 362 19.32 5.21 16.01
CA LEU A 362 17.98 4.69 15.88
C LEU A 362 17.53 4.04 17.19
N ALA A 363 16.22 3.89 17.35
CA ALA A 363 15.58 3.16 18.44
C ALA A 363 14.85 1.93 17.90
N ASP A 364 14.92 0.85 18.66
CA ASP A 364 14.25 -0.44 18.40
C ASP A 364 13.49 -0.84 19.67
N VAL A 365 12.17 -0.84 19.59
CA VAL A 365 11.26 -1.10 20.70
C VAL A 365 10.56 -2.42 20.46
N GLN A 366 10.76 -3.39 21.34
CA GLN A 366 10.08 -4.68 21.32
C GLN A 366 9.15 -4.82 22.52
N PHE A 367 7.85 -4.88 22.26
CA PHE A 367 6.86 -5.30 23.24
C PHE A 367 6.84 -6.83 23.36
N ASN A 368 6.61 -7.35 24.57
CA ASN A 368 6.47 -8.79 24.80
C ASN A 368 5.16 -9.39 24.26
N GLN A 369 4.23 -8.56 23.78
CA GLN A 369 2.97 -8.97 23.19
C GLN A 369 2.86 -8.47 21.75
N GLN A 370 2.67 -9.40 20.83
CA GLN A 370 2.61 -9.15 19.39
C GLN A 370 1.43 -8.25 18.98
N GLY A 371 0.32 -8.27 19.73
CA GLY A 371 -0.89 -7.49 19.43
C GLY A 371 -0.75 -5.97 19.57
N VAL A 372 0.39 -5.45 20.03
CA VAL A 372 0.60 -4.00 20.16
C VAL A 372 0.83 -3.38 18.78
N LYS A 373 -0.07 -2.46 18.40
CA LYS A 373 -0.05 -1.77 17.09
C LYS A 373 0.15 -0.26 17.18
N LEU A 374 0.23 0.30 18.38
CA LEU A 374 0.43 1.73 18.62
C LEU A 374 1.64 1.93 19.52
N LEU A 375 2.63 2.66 19.01
CA LEU A 375 3.70 3.27 19.79
C LEU A 375 3.42 4.76 19.90
N LYS A 376 3.14 5.22 21.12
CA LYS A 376 3.00 6.65 21.42
C LYS A 376 4.00 7.02 22.52
N GLY A 377 4.73 8.11 22.34
CA GLY A 377 5.74 8.49 23.32
C GLY A 377 6.36 9.85 23.07
N THR A 378 7.29 10.21 23.95
CA THR A 378 8.05 11.46 23.86
C THR A 378 9.54 11.18 23.92
N VAL A 379 10.28 11.61 22.90
CA VAL A 379 11.75 11.59 22.90
C VAL A 379 12.24 12.95 23.39
N TRP A 380 13.08 12.96 24.41
CA TRP A 380 13.67 14.18 24.99
C TRP A 380 15.13 14.30 24.61
N TYR A 381 15.58 15.53 24.43
CA TYR A 381 16.97 15.85 24.13
C TYR A 381 17.60 16.69 25.24
N MET A 382 18.93 16.62 25.36
CA MET A 382 19.71 17.33 26.39
C MET A 382 19.57 18.86 26.32
N SER A 383 19.11 19.40 25.19
CA SER A 383 18.76 20.82 25.02
C SER A 383 17.47 21.24 25.73
N GLY A 384 16.70 20.29 26.25
CA GLY A 384 15.33 20.50 26.76
C GLY A 384 14.26 20.45 25.67
N SER A 385 14.64 20.34 24.40
CA SER A 385 13.69 20.08 23.30
C SER A 385 13.15 18.65 23.36
N LYS A 386 11.99 18.45 22.73
CA LYS A 386 11.30 17.16 22.71
C LYS A 386 10.57 16.93 21.40
N GLU A 387 10.34 15.66 21.11
CA GLU A 387 9.58 15.20 19.97
C GLU A 387 8.43 14.31 20.45
N GLN A 388 7.23 14.57 19.95
CA GLN A 388 6.08 13.66 20.12
C GLN A 388 6.12 12.62 19.01
N LEU A 389 6.21 11.35 19.38
CA LEU A 389 6.23 10.24 18.45
C LEU A 389 4.89 9.49 18.51
N LYS A 390 4.27 9.29 17.34
CA LYS A 390 3.13 8.40 17.18
C LYS A 390 3.36 7.53 15.95
N ILE A 391 3.45 6.23 16.16
CA ILE A 391 3.51 5.21 15.11
C ILE A 391 2.35 4.26 15.33
N GLU A 392 1.49 4.15 14.33
CA GLU A 392 0.27 3.34 14.38
C GLU A 392 0.24 2.42 13.17
N ARG A 393 0.01 1.13 13.41
CA ARG A 393 -0.21 0.13 12.37
C ARG A 393 -1.71 -0.07 12.18
N THR A 394 -2.14 -0.27 10.93
CA THR A 394 -3.56 -0.50 10.66
C THR A 394 -4.03 -1.82 11.25
N ARG A 395 -5.36 -1.98 11.36
CA ARG A 395 -5.95 -3.16 11.97
C ARG A 395 -5.60 -4.44 11.23
N GLU A 396 -5.38 -4.35 9.92
CA GLU A 396 -5.15 -5.43 8.99
C GLU A 396 -3.69 -5.92 8.99
N VAL A 397 -2.74 -5.09 9.42
CA VAL A 397 -1.33 -5.48 9.57
C VAL A 397 -1.16 -6.45 10.72
N GLU A 398 -0.45 -7.55 10.52
CA GLU A 398 -0.08 -8.43 11.62
C GLU A 398 0.86 -7.72 12.59
N GLY A 399 0.52 -7.75 13.87
CA GLY A 399 1.37 -7.16 14.91
C GLY A 399 2.49 -8.13 15.26
N ASP A 400 3.72 -7.63 15.33
CA ASP A 400 4.89 -8.32 15.91
C ASP A 400 5.32 -7.67 17.23
N GLY A 401 4.59 -6.63 17.67
CA GLY A 401 4.92 -5.82 18.84
C GLY A 401 6.25 -5.07 18.71
N ARG A 402 6.81 -4.90 17.51
CA ARG A 402 8.11 -4.26 17.31
C ARG A 402 7.98 -2.91 16.62
N PHE A 403 8.78 -1.92 17.02
CA PHE A 403 8.80 -0.61 16.38
C PHE A 403 10.24 -0.15 16.25
N VAL A 404 10.69 0.00 15.00
CA VAL A 404 12.05 0.45 14.68
C VAL A 404 11.96 1.79 13.99
N PHE A 405 12.71 2.78 14.47
CA PHE A 405 12.74 4.10 13.86
C PHE A 405 14.05 4.84 14.11
N ASN A 406 14.48 5.60 13.10
CA ASN A 406 15.54 6.58 13.23
C ASN A 406 15.10 7.71 14.19
N LEU A 407 16.01 8.14 15.07
CA LEU A 407 15.80 9.38 15.84
C LEU A 407 15.74 10.57 14.86
N ARG A 408 15.19 11.71 15.29
CA ARG A 408 14.90 12.83 14.38
C ARG A 408 16.18 13.42 13.78
N ASP A 409 16.22 13.55 12.46
CA ASP A 409 17.37 14.01 11.67
C ASP A 409 17.05 15.16 10.72
N ASP A 410 15.85 15.72 10.81
CA ASP A 410 15.48 16.93 10.09
C ASP A 410 16.21 18.18 10.64
N ALA A 411 16.03 19.32 9.98
CA ALA A 411 16.72 20.57 10.33
C ALA A 411 16.52 21.03 11.79
N GLU A 412 15.39 20.68 12.42
CA GLU A 412 15.12 21.00 13.82
C GLU A 412 15.69 19.97 14.80
N GLY A 413 15.73 18.69 14.39
CA GLY A 413 16.12 17.56 15.22
C GLY A 413 17.58 17.14 15.11
N ALA A 414 18.28 17.45 14.02
CA ALA A 414 19.67 17.06 13.81
C ALA A 414 20.62 17.69 14.84
N GLY A 415 21.65 16.94 15.24
CA GLY A 415 22.68 17.38 16.20
C GLY A 415 22.21 17.37 17.65
N GLN A 416 20.95 17.02 17.95
CA GLN A 416 20.46 16.89 19.32
C GLN A 416 21.04 15.65 19.98
N THR A 417 21.37 15.72 21.27
CA THR A 417 21.81 14.56 22.05
C THR A 417 20.63 13.97 22.81
N LEU A 418 20.36 12.67 22.64
CA LEU A 418 19.28 11.97 23.34
C LEU A 418 19.44 12.11 24.87
N LEU A 419 18.37 12.53 25.55
CA LEU A 419 18.26 12.55 27.01
C LEU A 419 17.46 11.34 27.50
N SER A 420 16.22 11.19 27.06
CA SER A 420 15.35 10.10 27.49
C SER A 420 14.29 9.77 26.45
N PHE A 421 13.64 8.62 26.64
CA PHE A 421 12.46 8.21 25.88
C PHE A 421 11.40 7.74 26.85
N ASP A 422 10.18 8.23 26.66
CA ASP A 422 8.99 7.84 27.42
C ASP A 422 7.93 7.21 26.51
N LEU A 423 7.18 6.23 27.02
CA LEU A 423 6.00 5.68 26.37
C LEU A 423 4.72 6.07 27.10
N ASP A 424 3.70 6.44 26.32
CA ASP A 424 2.36 6.66 26.80
C ASP A 424 1.50 5.42 26.56
N MET A 425 1.04 4.78 27.63
CA MET A 425 0.13 3.63 27.57
C MET A 425 -1.31 4.03 27.89
N PRO A 426 -2.31 3.49 27.18
CA PRO A 426 -3.71 3.76 27.47
C PRO A 426 -4.16 3.04 28.75
N ALA A 427 -5.28 3.48 29.32
CA ALA A 427 -5.81 2.94 30.57
C ALA A 427 -6.20 1.46 30.46
N ASP A 428 -6.61 1.01 29.27
CA ASP A 428 -7.03 -0.34 28.93
C ASP A 428 -5.89 -1.22 28.38
N MET A 429 -4.62 -0.86 28.67
CA MET A 429 -3.47 -1.64 28.21
C MET A 429 -3.51 -3.11 28.71
N PRO A 430 -2.96 -4.07 27.93
CA PRO A 430 -2.87 -5.45 28.36
C PRO A 430 -2.10 -5.61 29.68
N LYS A 431 -2.56 -6.52 30.55
CA LYS A 431 -1.88 -6.82 31.81
C LYS A 431 -0.49 -7.42 31.54
N GLY A 432 0.49 -6.98 32.33
CA GLY A 432 1.86 -7.52 32.26
C GLY A 432 2.63 -7.15 30.99
N LEU A 433 2.21 -6.10 30.28
CA LEU A 433 2.92 -5.62 29.12
C LEU A 433 4.31 -5.10 29.52
N GLN A 434 5.32 -5.51 28.77
CA GLN A 434 6.70 -5.07 28.92
C GLN A 434 7.19 -4.54 27.58
N ALA A 435 8.05 -3.54 27.61
CA ALA A 435 8.81 -3.08 26.46
C ALA A 435 10.31 -3.19 26.75
N GLU A 436 11.04 -3.68 25.75
CA GLU A 436 12.49 -3.61 25.68
C GLU A 436 12.87 -2.58 24.62
N VAL A 437 13.76 -1.67 24.97
CA VAL A 437 14.14 -0.52 24.13
C VAL A 437 15.63 -0.55 23.98
N ASN A 438 16.07 -0.63 22.73
CA ASN A 438 17.47 -0.63 22.34
C ASN A 438 17.75 0.61 21.50
N VAL A 439 18.83 1.32 21.81
CA VAL A 439 19.34 2.45 21.03
C VAL A 439 20.72 2.09 20.52
N CYS A 440 20.90 2.12 19.21
CA CYS A 440 22.16 1.76 18.55
C CYS A 440 22.52 2.75 17.44
N PRO A 441 23.80 2.85 17.07
CA PRO A 441 24.22 3.68 15.95
C PRO A 441 23.58 3.22 14.63
N ARG A 442 23.23 4.18 13.78
CA ARG A 442 22.89 3.94 12.37
C ARG A 442 24.10 3.43 11.63
N GLN A 443 23.89 2.60 10.62
CA GLN A 443 25.00 2.18 9.78
C GLN A 443 25.49 3.34 8.89
N PRO A 444 26.78 3.38 8.49
CA PRO A 444 27.39 4.53 7.80
C PRO A 444 26.71 5.03 6.51
N GLY A 445 25.80 4.28 5.89
CA GLY A 445 25.02 4.77 4.74
C GLY A 445 23.53 5.04 5.03
N GLN A 446 23.07 4.89 6.28
CA GLN A 446 21.71 5.27 6.72
C GLN A 446 21.65 6.75 7.14
N MET A 447 22.75 7.49 6.95
CA MET A 447 22.80 8.93 7.13
C MET A 447 22.31 9.59 5.86
N GLN A 448 21.34 10.50 5.97
CA GLN A 448 20.97 11.36 4.84
C GLN A 448 22.24 12.10 4.39
N ALA A 449 22.56 12.02 3.10
CA ALA A 449 23.49 12.97 2.52
C ALA A 449 22.86 14.35 2.75
N GLN A 450 23.52 15.19 3.56
CA GLN A 450 23.15 16.60 3.64
C GLN A 450 23.24 17.14 2.22
N ALA A 451 22.12 17.62 1.69
CA ALA A 451 22.13 18.39 0.47
C ALA A 451 22.89 19.69 0.79
N ASP A 452 24.07 19.84 0.21
CA ASP A 452 24.80 21.12 0.17
C ASP A 452 24.04 22.16 -0.66
#